data_AF-A0A9C9FWY6-F1
#
_entry.id   AF-A0A9C9FWY6-F1
#
_cell.length_a   1.000
_cell.length_b   1.000
_cell.length_c   1.000
_cell.angle_alpha   90.00
_cell.angle_beta   90.00
_cell.angle_gamma   90.00
#
_symmetry.space_group_name_H-M   'P 1'
#
loop_
_entity.id
_entity.type
_entity.pdbx_description
1 polymer ?
#
loop_
_entity_poly.entity_id
_entity_poly.type
_entity_poly.pdbx_seq_one_letter_code
_entity_poly.pdbx_strand_id
1 'polypeptide(L)'
;MEMSEYNQNSRSATAFHAFPALEEGATLAGYSALIEGHGLSVPAPDFLCAIGTKHRKYDKGRWRIFTPRHRPDDSLIGHLTFALKYEGIELGLLKALFERIEPEMIVDIVRSEPTGAYSRRIWFLYEWLCNKTLDVEDAAQGNFVPLINDALQYSGPSHLSRRHRVRNNLPGTRAFCPLIRRTDKLDHFIALNLSQAAIDHIG
;
A
#
# COMPACT_ATOMS: atom_id res chain seq x y z
N MET A 1 22.62 -21.38 7.36
CA MET A 1 21.45 -21.98 8.02
C MET A 1 21.23 -21.21 9.31
N GLU A 2 20.48 -20.12 9.19
CA GLU A 2 19.84 -19.42 10.30
C GLU A 2 18.64 -18.75 9.63
N MET A 3 17.46 -19.33 9.83
CA MET A 3 16.22 -18.84 9.24
C MET A 3 15.85 -17.57 10.01
N SER A 4 15.87 -16.42 9.34
CA SER A 4 15.41 -15.15 9.90
C SER A 4 14.05 -15.36 10.57
N GLU A 5 13.91 -14.95 11.83
CA GLU A 5 12.67 -15.07 12.59
C GLU A 5 11.53 -14.32 11.87
N TYR A 6 10.79 -15.05 11.05
CA TYR A 6 9.52 -14.62 10.50
C TYR A 6 8.47 -14.72 11.60
N ASN A 7 8.07 -13.58 12.16
CA ASN A 7 6.91 -13.55 13.05
C ASN A 7 5.66 -13.73 12.17
N GLN A 8 4.90 -14.81 12.39
CA GLN A 8 3.65 -15.04 11.66
C GLN A 8 2.71 -13.83 11.79
N ASN A 9 2.44 -13.16 10.67
CA ASN A 9 1.67 -11.90 10.60
C ASN A 9 0.17 -12.14 10.48
N SER A 10 -0.22 -13.38 10.18
CA SER A 10 -1.62 -13.81 9.99
C SER A 10 -2.27 -14.27 11.30
N ARG A 11 -2.22 -13.47 12.37
CA ARG A 11 -2.89 -13.80 13.64
C ARG A 11 -4.38 -13.48 13.59
N SER A 12 -5.20 -14.28 14.26
CA SER A 12 -6.61 -13.94 14.53
C SER A 12 -6.64 -12.88 15.63
N ALA A 13 -6.89 -11.63 15.28
CA ALA A 13 -7.00 -10.53 16.25
C ALA A 13 -8.47 -10.32 16.63
N THR A 14 -8.79 -10.53 17.92
CA THR A 14 -10.13 -10.30 18.47
C THR A 14 -10.44 -8.81 18.63
N ALA A 15 -9.41 -7.95 18.74
CA ALA A 15 -9.52 -6.49 18.70
C ALA A 15 -8.27 -5.90 18.04
N PHE A 16 -8.43 -5.00 17.08
CA PHE A 16 -7.33 -4.32 16.38
C PHE A 16 -7.55 -2.81 16.52
N HIS A 17 -6.87 -2.19 17.48
CA HIS A 17 -7.10 -0.77 17.84
C HIS A 17 -8.60 -0.43 18.03
N ALA A 18 -9.10 0.60 17.34
CA ALA A 18 -10.50 1.04 17.35
C ALA A 18 -11.37 0.35 16.29
N PHE A 19 -10.88 -0.72 15.66
CA PHE A 19 -11.66 -1.49 14.69
C PHE A 19 -12.54 -2.52 15.41
N PRO A 20 -13.76 -2.79 14.91
CA PRO A 20 -14.61 -3.81 15.50
C PRO A 20 -13.94 -5.19 15.38
N ALA A 21 -14.24 -6.08 16.32
CA ALA A 21 -13.74 -7.45 16.30
C ALA A 21 -14.02 -8.14 14.96
N LEU A 22 -13.02 -8.85 14.43
CA LEU A 22 -13.19 -9.66 13.23
C LEU A 22 -14.05 -10.89 13.53
N GLU A 23 -14.69 -11.43 12.48
CA GLU A 23 -15.44 -12.69 12.60
C GLU A 23 -14.48 -13.86 12.85
N GLU A 24 -14.95 -14.90 13.53
CA GLU A 24 -14.15 -16.10 13.76
C GLU A 24 -13.66 -16.71 12.44
N GLY A 25 -12.39 -17.11 12.41
CA GLY A 25 -11.73 -17.63 11.21
C GLY A 25 -11.26 -16.56 10.21
N ALA A 26 -11.52 -15.26 10.45
CA ALA A 26 -10.91 -14.20 9.66
C ALA A 26 -9.44 -13.98 10.05
N THR A 27 -8.64 -13.53 9.09
CA THR A 27 -7.19 -13.32 9.23
C THR A 27 -6.80 -11.94 8.72
N LEU A 28 -5.81 -11.30 9.33
CA LEU A 28 -5.30 -10.00 8.89
C LEU A 28 -4.65 -10.11 7.50
N ALA A 29 -4.70 -9.02 6.73
CA ALA A 29 -4.07 -8.95 5.41
C ALA A 29 -3.64 -7.52 5.07
N GLY A 30 -2.63 -7.43 4.20
CA GLY A 30 -2.04 -6.15 3.83
C GLY A 30 -1.57 -5.36 5.04
N TYR A 31 -1.97 -4.09 5.13
CA TYR A 31 -1.49 -3.19 6.19
C TYR A 31 -1.84 -3.64 7.60
N SER A 32 -2.99 -4.29 7.81
CA SER A 32 -3.37 -4.75 9.16
C SER A 32 -2.41 -5.82 9.69
N ALA A 33 -2.01 -6.77 8.84
CA ALA A 33 -1.04 -7.80 9.18
C ALA A 33 0.36 -7.21 9.38
N LEU A 34 0.75 -6.22 8.59
CA LEU A 34 2.04 -5.54 8.73
C LEU A 34 2.12 -4.72 10.02
N ILE A 35 1.03 -4.04 10.41
CA ILE A 35 0.96 -3.30 11.67
C ILE A 35 1.11 -4.25 12.86
N GLU A 36 0.28 -5.29 12.92
CA GLU A 36 0.29 -6.27 14.02
C GLU A 36 1.64 -7.02 14.08
N GLY A 37 2.07 -7.53 12.94
CA GLY A 37 3.26 -8.35 12.78
C GLY A 37 4.58 -7.69 13.19
N HIS A 38 4.68 -6.39 12.93
CA HIS A 38 5.87 -5.59 13.26
C HIS A 38 5.66 -4.65 14.45
N GLY A 39 4.53 -4.73 15.15
CA GLY A 39 4.22 -3.89 16.31
C GLY A 39 4.27 -2.38 16.00
N LEU A 40 3.76 -1.98 14.83
CA LEU A 40 3.88 -0.61 14.35
C LEU A 40 2.98 0.35 15.16
N SER A 41 3.56 1.43 15.66
CA SER A 41 2.80 2.53 16.28
C SER A 41 2.54 3.62 15.23
N VAL A 42 1.40 3.53 14.57
CA VAL A 42 1.00 4.44 13.49
C VAL A 42 -0.45 4.91 13.67
N PRO A 43 -0.82 6.10 13.18
CA PRO A 43 -2.22 6.49 13.10
C PRO A 43 -3.03 5.48 12.29
N ALA A 44 -4.20 5.10 12.78
CA ALA A 44 -5.05 4.12 12.14
C ALA A 44 -5.56 4.62 10.77
N PRO A 45 -5.25 3.92 9.64
CA PRO A 45 -5.75 4.27 8.32
C PRO A 45 -7.29 4.22 8.25
N ASP A 46 -7.94 5.03 7.39
CA ASP A 46 -9.42 5.10 7.31
C ASP A 46 -10.11 3.74 7.25
N PHE A 47 -9.52 2.80 6.51
CA PHE A 47 -9.92 1.41 6.51
C PHE A 47 -8.69 0.51 6.46
N LEU A 48 -8.90 -0.76 6.83
CA LEU A 48 -7.93 -1.82 6.69
C LEU A 48 -8.59 -3.07 6.10
N CYS A 49 -7.78 -3.92 5.51
CA CYS A 49 -8.25 -5.17 4.94
C CYS A 49 -8.05 -6.37 5.88
N ALA A 50 -8.95 -7.34 5.75
CA ALA A 50 -8.80 -8.68 6.32
C ALA A 50 -9.36 -9.72 5.34
N ILE A 51 -8.98 -10.98 5.51
CA ILE A 51 -9.52 -12.11 4.77
C ILE A 51 -10.57 -12.79 5.63
N GLY A 52 -11.82 -12.78 5.18
CA GLY A 52 -12.91 -13.50 5.81
C GLY A 52 -13.05 -14.93 5.27
N THR A 53 -14.00 -15.66 5.84
CA THR A 53 -14.33 -17.05 5.43
C THR A 53 -15.32 -17.10 4.27
N LYS A 54 -16.07 -16.01 4.03
CA LYS A 54 -17.11 -15.94 3.00
C LYS A 54 -16.53 -15.71 1.60
N HIS A 55 -17.17 -16.27 0.58
CA HIS A 55 -16.80 -16.08 -0.84
C HIS A 55 -17.32 -14.78 -1.48
N ARG A 56 -17.63 -13.74 -0.67
CA ARG A 56 -17.99 -12.40 -1.13
C ARG A 56 -17.21 -11.33 -0.38
N LYS A 57 -16.91 -10.21 -1.04
CA LYS A 57 -16.36 -9.02 -0.38
C LYS A 57 -17.46 -8.26 0.35
N TYR A 58 -17.16 -7.67 1.49
CA TYR A 58 -18.09 -6.84 2.24
C TYR A 58 -17.36 -5.95 3.24
N ASP A 59 -18.02 -4.88 3.69
CA ASP A 59 -17.47 -3.97 4.68
C ASP A 59 -18.07 -4.25 6.07
N LYS A 60 -17.28 -4.08 7.12
CA LYS A 60 -17.71 -4.18 8.53
C LYS A 60 -17.09 -3.03 9.31
N GLY A 61 -17.82 -1.92 9.41
CA GLY A 61 -17.27 -0.67 9.95
C GLY A 61 -16.11 -0.20 9.07
N ARG A 62 -14.91 -0.07 9.66
CA ARG A 62 -13.68 0.32 8.96
C ARG A 62 -12.93 -0.87 8.33
N TRP A 63 -13.43 -2.10 8.48
CA TRP A 63 -12.87 -3.24 7.77
C TRP A 63 -13.42 -3.35 6.35
N ARG A 64 -12.53 -3.66 5.42
CA ARG A 64 -12.86 -4.23 4.11
C ARG A 64 -12.50 -5.71 4.13
N ILE A 65 -13.51 -6.57 4.11
CA ILE A 65 -13.31 -8.02 4.19
C ILE A 65 -13.24 -8.60 2.78
N PHE A 66 -12.12 -9.22 2.46
CA PHE A 66 -11.85 -9.93 1.21
C PHE A 66 -12.11 -11.42 1.37
N THR A 67 -12.31 -12.09 0.23
CA THR A 67 -12.60 -13.53 0.20
C THR A 67 -11.31 -14.37 0.32
N PRO A 68 -11.39 -15.66 0.70
CA PRO A 68 -10.22 -16.53 0.86
C PRO A 68 -9.28 -16.57 -0.35
N ARG A 69 -9.80 -16.43 -1.58
CA ARG A 69 -8.99 -16.42 -2.80
C ARG A 69 -8.03 -15.24 -2.93
N HIS A 70 -8.24 -14.18 -2.14
CA HIS A 70 -7.36 -13.00 -2.12
C HIS A 70 -6.34 -13.08 -1.00
N ARG A 71 -6.31 -14.17 -0.23
CA ARG A 71 -5.36 -14.34 0.86
C ARG A 71 -3.94 -14.15 0.31
N PRO A 72 -3.16 -13.19 0.84
CA PRO A 72 -1.76 -13.07 0.48
C PRO A 72 -0.99 -14.26 1.05
N ASP A 73 0.14 -14.57 0.44
CA ASP A 73 1.14 -15.40 1.11
C ASP A 73 1.53 -14.71 2.43
N ASP A 74 1.65 -15.49 3.50
CA ASP A 74 2.10 -14.99 4.81
C ASP A 74 3.60 -14.70 4.73
N SER A 75 3.93 -13.59 4.06
CA SER A 75 5.28 -13.07 3.86
C SER A 75 5.23 -11.54 3.75
N LEU A 76 6.36 -10.87 4.00
CA LEU A 76 6.48 -9.41 3.85
C LEU A 76 6.04 -8.94 2.46
N ILE A 77 6.53 -9.61 1.40
CA ILE A 77 6.17 -9.28 0.02
C ILE A 77 4.70 -9.54 -0.28
N GLY A 78 4.12 -10.63 0.24
CA GLY A 78 2.71 -10.97 0.05
C GLY A 78 1.80 -9.89 0.63
N HIS A 79 2.06 -9.47 1.87
CA HIS A 79 1.27 -8.42 2.52
C HIS A 79 1.52 -7.03 1.92
N LEU A 80 2.76 -6.65 1.59
CA LEU A 80 3.03 -5.38 0.89
C LEU A 80 2.35 -5.33 -0.48
N THR A 81 2.42 -6.42 -1.24
CA THR A 81 1.76 -6.53 -2.55
C THR A 81 0.25 -6.41 -2.41
N PHE A 82 -0.34 -7.10 -1.44
CA PHE A 82 -1.77 -6.99 -1.15
C PHE A 82 -2.17 -5.55 -0.84
N ALA A 83 -1.44 -4.89 0.07
CA ALA A 83 -1.72 -3.52 0.49
C ALA A 83 -1.66 -2.54 -0.70
N LEU A 84 -0.58 -2.58 -1.48
CA LEU A 84 -0.42 -1.73 -2.66
C LEU A 84 -1.48 -2.00 -3.75
N LYS A 85 -1.99 -3.23 -3.82
CA LYS A 85 -3.00 -3.65 -4.81
C LYS A 85 -4.42 -3.26 -4.43
N TYR A 86 -4.76 -3.28 -3.14
CA TYR A 86 -6.16 -3.19 -2.67
C TYR A 86 -6.43 -2.04 -1.70
N GLU A 87 -5.42 -1.57 -0.98
CA GLU A 87 -5.54 -0.51 0.04
C GLU A 87 -5.01 0.83 -0.46
N GLY A 88 -4.05 0.79 -1.39
CA GLY A 88 -3.33 1.96 -1.89
C GLY A 88 -2.05 2.21 -1.10
N ILE A 89 -1.42 3.36 -1.32
CA ILE A 89 -0.18 3.75 -0.64
C ILE A 89 -0.53 4.48 0.66
N GLU A 90 0.07 4.05 1.77
CA GLU A 90 0.02 4.72 3.07
C GLU A 90 1.45 5.10 3.49
N LEU A 91 1.91 6.30 3.14
CA LEU A 91 3.33 6.68 3.27
C LEU A 91 3.84 6.62 4.71
N GLY A 92 3.04 7.09 5.68
CA GLY A 92 3.44 7.07 7.10
C GLY A 92 3.58 5.65 7.63
N LEU A 93 2.68 4.75 7.24
CA LEU A 93 2.74 3.33 7.63
C LEU A 93 3.93 2.64 6.97
N LEU A 94 4.11 2.81 5.67
CA LEU A 94 5.25 2.24 4.94
C LEU A 94 6.58 2.74 5.50
N LYS A 95 6.68 4.02 5.85
CA LYS A 95 7.88 4.58 6.48
C LYS A 95 8.16 3.92 7.83
N ALA A 96 7.15 3.84 8.70
CA ALA A 96 7.28 3.19 10.00
C ALA A 96 7.67 1.70 9.87
N LEU A 97 7.12 0.99 8.89
CA LEU A 97 7.49 -0.39 8.58
C LEU A 97 8.96 -0.47 8.12
N PHE A 98 9.36 0.36 7.17
CA PHE A 98 10.73 0.34 6.60
C PHE A 98 11.81 0.71 7.61
N GLU A 99 11.47 1.41 8.69
CA GLU A 99 12.37 1.68 9.82
C GLU A 99 12.49 0.51 10.79
N ARG A 100 11.59 -0.48 10.73
CA ARG A 100 11.56 -1.66 11.62
C ARG A 100 12.15 -2.92 11.00
N ILE A 101 12.38 -2.92 9.69
CA ILE A 101 12.89 -4.07 8.96
C ILE A 101 14.32 -3.81 8.47
N GLU A 102 15.10 -4.88 8.35
CA GLU A 102 16.41 -4.81 7.75
C GLU A 102 16.31 -4.49 6.24
N PRO A 103 17.20 -3.64 5.70
CA PRO A 103 17.22 -3.30 4.26
C PRO A 103 17.32 -4.54 3.35
N GLU A 104 18.02 -5.59 3.80
CA GLU A 104 18.22 -6.82 3.02
C GLU A 104 16.89 -7.51 2.71
N MET A 105 15.87 -7.38 3.56
CA MET A 105 14.55 -7.93 3.25
C MET A 105 13.93 -7.28 1.99
N ILE A 106 14.20 -6.00 1.73
CA ILE A 106 13.75 -5.35 0.48
C ILE A 106 14.65 -5.75 -0.68
N VAL A 107 15.95 -5.91 -0.45
CA VAL A 107 16.89 -6.42 -1.46
C VAL A 107 16.45 -7.80 -1.95
N ASP A 108 16.09 -8.70 -1.05
CA ASP A 108 15.59 -10.04 -1.36
C ASP A 108 14.28 -10.01 -2.17
N ILE A 109 13.38 -9.08 -1.86
CA ILE A 109 12.16 -8.83 -2.64
C ILE A 109 12.49 -8.41 -4.08
N VAL A 110 13.49 -7.56 -4.27
CA VAL A 110 13.92 -7.12 -5.60
C VAL A 110 14.61 -8.22 -6.38
N ARG A 111 15.50 -8.99 -5.74
CA ARG A 111 16.23 -10.08 -6.38
C ARG A 111 15.33 -11.26 -6.76
N SER A 112 14.31 -11.56 -5.95
CA SER A 112 13.34 -12.63 -6.23
C SER A 112 12.40 -12.30 -7.39
N GLU A 113 11.97 -11.04 -7.52
CA GLU A 113 11.07 -10.60 -8.59
C GLU A 113 11.55 -9.31 -9.31
N PRO A 114 12.69 -9.34 -10.03
CA PRO A 114 13.35 -8.14 -10.55
C PRO A 114 12.52 -7.37 -11.58
N THR A 115 11.64 -8.06 -12.31
CA THR A 115 10.72 -7.45 -13.29
C THR A 115 9.31 -7.20 -12.71
N GLY A 116 9.06 -7.69 -11.48
CA GLY A 116 7.78 -7.60 -10.80
C GLY A 116 7.34 -6.16 -10.60
N ALA A 117 6.07 -5.87 -10.92
CA ALA A 117 5.54 -4.51 -10.77
C ALA A 117 5.50 -4.07 -9.30
N TYR A 118 5.11 -4.96 -8.39
CA TYR A 118 5.03 -4.65 -6.96
C TYR A 118 6.41 -4.60 -6.31
N SER A 119 7.30 -5.53 -6.63
CA SER A 119 8.69 -5.50 -6.16
C SER A 119 9.38 -4.17 -6.50
N ARG A 120 9.27 -3.69 -7.76
CA ARG A 120 9.84 -2.39 -8.17
C ARG A 120 9.17 -1.18 -7.50
N ARG A 121 7.87 -1.24 -7.22
CA ARG A 121 7.16 -0.20 -6.44
C ARG A 121 7.64 -0.17 -4.99
N ILE A 122 7.76 -1.34 -4.35
CA ILE A 122 8.26 -1.48 -2.98
C ILE A 122 9.69 -0.95 -2.87
N TRP A 123 10.55 -1.34 -3.80
CA TRP A 123 11.92 -0.84 -3.89
C TRP A 123 11.96 0.69 -3.98
N PHE A 124 11.20 1.27 -4.92
CA PHE A 124 11.11 2.72 -5.05
C PHE A 124 10.63 3.39 -3.77
N LEU A 125 9.56 2.87 -3.15
CA LEU A 125 9.00 3.43 -1.92
C LEU A 125 10.01 3.36 -0.79
N TYR A 126 10.77 2.27 -0.66
CA TYR A 126 11.81 2.15 0.35
C TYR A 126 12.88 3.22 0.16
N GLU A 127 13.50 3.28 -1.02
CA GLU A 127 14.60 4.24 -1.26
C GLU A 127 14.10 5.69 -1.14
N TRP A 128 12.89 5.96 -1.60
CA TRP A 128 12.28 7.28 -1.54
C TRP A 128 11.96 7.67 -0.08
N LEU A 129 11.24 6.84 0.68
CA LEU A 129 10.84 7.17 2.05
C LEU A 129 12.02 7.17 3.03
N CYS A 130 12.99 6.30 2.84
CA CYS A 130 14.16 6.19 3.73
C CYS A 130 15.32 7.08 3.32
N ASN A 131 15.28 7.64 2.10
CA ASN A 131 16.39 8.38 1.49
C ASN A 131 17.71 7.59 1.55
N LYS A 132 17.63 6.28 1.27
CA LYS A 132 18.73 5.32 1.27
C LYS A 132 18.69 4.50 0.00
N THR A 133 19.80 4.41 -0.72
CA THR A 133 19.93 3.54 -1.89
C THR A 133 20.29 2.13 -1.44
N LEU A 134 19.56 1.13 -1.92
CA LEU A 134 19.83 -0.28 -1.64
C LEU A 134 20.98 -0.79 -2.52
N ASP A 135 21.70 -1.81 -2.05
CA ASP A 135 22.75 -2.49 -2.81
C ASP A 135 22.16 -3.47 -3.84
N VAL A 136 21.50 -2.88 -4.83
CA VAL A 136 20.88 -3.57 -5.97
C VAL A 136 21.21 -2.78 -7.23
N GLU A 137 21.51 -3.48 -8.32
CA GLU A 137 21.70 -2.87 -9.62
C GLU A 137 20.41 -2.24 -10.15
N ASP A 138 20.53 -1.23 -11.00
CA ASP A 138 19.39 -0.64 -11.70
C ASP A 138 18.60 -1.70 -12.48
N ALA A 139 17.26 -1.60 -12.47
CA ALA A 139 16.43 -2.50 -13.25
C ALA A 139 16.74 -2.37 -14.75
N ALA A 140 17.32 -3.44 -15.31
CA ALA A 140 17.73 -3.48 -16.71
C ALA A 140 16.53 -3.55 -17.70
N GLN A 141 15.41 -4.16 -17.29
CA GLN A 141 14.29 -4.50 -18.18
C GLN A 141 12.90 -4.34 -17.55
N GLY A 142 11.85 -4.42 -18.38
CA GLY A 142 10.43 -4.30 -17.98
C GLY A 142 9.80 -2.94 -18.32
N ASN A 143 8.48 -2.80 -18.23
CA ASN A 143 7.83 -1.51 -18.51
C ASN A 143 7.91 -0.56 -17.30
N PHE A 144 7.79 0.75 -17.54
CA PHE A 144 7.59 1.71 -16.45
C PHE A 144 6.22 1.50 -15.83
N VAL A 145 6.17 1.20 -14.54
CA VAL A 145 4.90 1.00 -13.81
C VAL A 145 4.53 2.25 -13.03
N PRO A 146 3.27 2.72 -13.07
CA PRO A 146 2.83 3.83 -12.22
C PRO A 146 2.95 3.42 -10.75
N LEU A 147 3.35 4.35 -9.88
CA LEU A 147 3.49 4.07 -8.46
C LEU A 147 2.12 4.01 -7.77
N ILE A 148 1.36 5.10 -7.86
CA ILE A 148 -0.04 5.19 -7.45
C ILE A 148 -0.91 4.44 -8.47
N ASN A 149 -1.88 3.70 -7.95
CA ASN A 149 -3.00 3.18 -8.72
C ASN A 149 -4.14 4.20 -8.76
N ASP A 150 -4.43 4.77 -9.93
CA ASP A 150 -5.46 5.81 -10.13
C ASP A 150 -6.90 5.34 -9.88
N ALA A 151 -7.10 4.03 -9.74
CA ALA A 151 -8.38 3.47 -9.29
C ALA A 151 -8.57 3.58 -7.77
N LEU A 152 -7.49 3.75 -6.99
CA LEU A 152 -7.53 3.81 -5.53
C LEU A 152 -7.26 5.21 -4.97
N GLN A 153 -6.41 5.98 -5.64
CA GLN A 153 -5.95 7.28 -5.15
C GLN A 153 -5.75 8.23 -6.34
N TYR A 154 -5.94 9.53 -6.12
CA TYR A 154 -5.63 10.54 -7.14
C TYR A 154 -4.11 10.71 -7.24
N SER A 155 -3.58 10.57 -8.46
CA SER A 155 -2.16 10.82 -8.75
C SER A 155 -1.88 12.28 -9.09
N GLY A 156 -0.61 12.64 -9.01
CA GLY A 156 -0.09 13.93 -9.47
C GLY A 156 0.67 13.83 -10.79
N PRO A 157 1.32 14.94 -11.19
CA PRO A 157 2.27 14.95 -12.30
C PRO A 157 3.34 13.89 -12.12
N SER A 158 3.79 13.30 -13.21
CA SER A 158 4.63 12.12 -13.14
C SER A 158 6.07 12.31 -13.61
N HIS A 159 7.00 11.71 -12.86
CA HIS A 159 8.43 11.69 -13.13
C HIS A 159 8.95 10.25 -13.20
N LEU A 160 9.87 9.99 -14.13
CA LEU A 160 10.45 8.66 -14.29
C LEU A 160 11.58 8.44 -13.29
N SER A 161 11.43 7.41 -12.46
CA SER A 161 12.52 6.79 -11.71
C SER A 161 13.12 5.68 -12.56
N ARG A 162 14.22 5.97 -13.27
CA ARG A 162 14.82 5.03 -14.25
C ARG A 162 15.40 3.80 -13.57
N ARG A 163 16.14 3.97 -12.47
CA ARG A 163 16.71 2.89 -11.64
C ARG A 163 15.69 1.82 -11.27
N HIS A 164 14.50 2.25 -10.88
CA HIS A 164 13.42 1.36 -10.47
C HIS A 164 12.51 0.95 -11.62
N ARG A 165 12.60 1.65 -12.77
CA ARG A 165 11.62 1.65 -13.86
C ARG A 165 10.19 1.86 -13.31
N VAL A 166 10.05 2.86 -12.45
CA VAL A 166 8.78 3.29 -11.84
C VAL A 166 8.45 4.70 -12.33
N ARG A 167 7.19 4.89 -12.70
CA ARG A 167 6.61 6.20 -12.99
C ARG A 167 6.10 6.76 -11.65
N ASN A 168 6.90 7.62 -11.02
CA ASN A 168 6.54 8.29 -9.78
C ASN A 168 5.45 9.33 -10.09
N ASN A 169 4.21 8.99 -9.78
CA ASN A 169 3.02 9.83 -9.92
C ASN A 169 2.45 10.24 -8.55
N LEU A 170 3.32 10.35 -7.53
CA LEU A 170 2.94 10.92 -6.24
C LEU A 170 2.56 12.41 -6.41
N PRO A 171 1.53 12.91 -5.70
CA PRO A 171 1.07 14.30 -5.79
C PRO A 171 1.97 15.31 -5.05
N GLY A 172 3.14 14.90 -4.58
CA GLY A 172 4.06 15.78 -3.88
C GLY A 172 5.47 15.22 -3.72
N THR A 173 6.18 15.74 -2.72
CA THR A 173 7.58 15.41 -2.44
C THR A 173 7.70 14.70 -1.10
N ARG A 174 8.91 14.26 -0.73
CA ARG A 174 9.15 13.63 0.58
C ARG A 174 8.83 14.55 1.75
N ALA A 175 9.00 15.86 1.57
CA ALA A 175 8.67 16.85 2.60
C ALA A 175 7.16 17.00 2.78
N PHE A 176 6.39 16.82 1.71
CA PHE A 176 4.93 16.93 1.74
C PHE A 176 4.32 16.23 0.52
N CYS A 177 3.60 15.14 0.74
CA CYS A 177 2.93 14.35 -0.29
C CYS A 177 1.51 13.96 0.14
N PRO A 178 0.50 14.79 -0.17
CA PRO A 178 -0.87 14.55 0.27
C PRO A 178 -1.52 13.44 -0.56
N LEU A 179 -1.72 12.26 0.02
CA LEU A 179 -2.42 11.17 -0.65
C LEU A 179 -3.92 11.28 -0.42
N ILE A 180 -4.69 11.35 -1.52
CA ILE A 180 -6.15 11.44 -1.48
C ILE A 180 -6.72 10.16 -2.06
N ARG A 181 -7.54 9.46 -1.26
CA ARG A 181 -8.28 8.29 -1.73
C ARG A 181 -9.33 8.68 -2.74
N ARG A 182 -9.46 7.87 -3.79
CA ARG A 182 -10.50 8.03 -4.79
C ARG A 182 -11.82 7.48 -4.27
N THR A 183 -12.89 8.26 -4.44
CA THR A 183 -14.25 7.85 -4.04
C THR A 183 -15.24 8.36 -5.07
N ASP A 184 -16.36 7.64 -5.24
CA ASP A 184 -17.42 8.04 -6.16
C ASP A 184 -17.96 9.45 -5.84
N LYS A 185 -17.99 9.80 -4.55
CA LYS A 185 -18.37 11.15 -4.10
C LYS A 185 -17.43 12.22 -4.64
N LEU A 186 -16.12 12.02 -4.51
CA LEU A 186 -15.13 12.97 -5.03
C LEU A 186 -15.16 13.04 -6.55
N ASP A 187 -15.25 11.90 -7.24
CA ASP A 187 -15.36 11.86 -8.69
C ASP A 187 -16.62 12.57 -9.19
N HIS A 188 -17.75 12.41 -8.50
CA HIS A 188 -18.97 13.15 -8.80
C HIS A 188 -18.78 14.66 -8.68
N PHE A 189 -18.22 15.15 -7.56
CA PHE A 189 -18.00 16.59 -7.38
C PHE A 189 -16.98 17.17 -8.36
N ILE A 190 -15.94 16.42 -8.73
CA ILE A 190 -15.00 16.83 -9.78
C ILE A 190 -15.73 16.96 -11.13
N ALA A 191 -16.60 16.01 -11.46
CA ALA A 191 -17.36 16.01 -12.71
C ALA A 191 -18.35 17.18 -12.81
N LEU A 192 -18.85 17.70 -11.67
CA LEU A 192 -19.70 18.90 -11.66
C LEU A 192 -18.97 20.16 -12.14
N ASN A 193 -17.63 20.17 -12.18
CA ASN A 193 -16.79 21.28 -12.65
C ASN A 193 -17.28 22.64 -12.12
N LEU A 194 -17.49 22.72 -10.80
CA LEU A 194 -18.14 23.85 -10.14
C LEU A 194 -17.41 25.19 -10.38
N SER A 195 -16.10 25.14 -10.61
CA SER A 195 -15.32 26.32 -11.03
C SER A 195 -15.81 26.90 -12.34
N GLN A 196 -16.03 26.06 -13.36
CA GLN A 196 -16.54 26.52 -14.65
C GLN A 196 -18.00 26.97 -14.52
N ALA A 197 -18.83 26.20 -13.80
CA ALA A 197 -20.23 26.56 -13.58
C ALA A 197 -20.37 27.93 -12.88
N ALA A 198 -19.49 28.26 -11.92
CA ALA A 198 -19.50 29.56 -11.27
C ALA A 198 -19.16 30.71 -12.23
N ILE A 199 -18.15 30.53 -13.09
CA ILE A 199 -17.80 31.51 -14.14
C ILE A 199 -18.99 31.75 -15.07
N ASP A 200 -19.65 30.67 -15.51
CA ASP A 200 -20.75 30.76 -16.47
C ASP A 200 -22.01 31.46 -15.90
N HIS A 201 -22.18 31.48 -14.58
CA HIS A 201 -23.38 32.00 -13.92
C HIS A 201 -23.20 33.32 -13.15
N ILE A 202 -21.98 33.68 -12.74
CA ILE A 202 -21.74 34.85 -11.87
C ILE A 202 -21.03 36.00 -12.61
N GLY A 203 -20.34 35.73 -13.73
CA GLY A 203 -19.57 36.73 -14.49
C GLY A 203 -18.16 36.94 -13.96
#